data_AF-Q7LX47-F1
#
_entry.id   AF-Q7LX47-F1
#
_cell.length_a   1.000
_cell.length_b   1.000
_cell.length_c   1.000
_cell.angle_alpha   90.00
_cell.angle_beta   90.00
_cell.angle_gamma   90.00
#
_symmetry.space_group_name_H-M   'P 1'
#
loop_
_entity.id
_entity.type
_entity.pdbx_description
1 polymer ?
#
loop_
_entity_poly.entity_id
_entity_poly.type
_entity_poly.pdbx_seq_one_letter_code
_entity_poly.pdbx_strand_id
1 'polypeptide(L)'
;MEIDMESLDTVKNMKSELDLDIELINADATQFYSKFDTVIQNPPFGVVNRGIDIKFLQTAFSISDVVYSIHKSNERSREIIITMAKDYGFSTEILSERFRLKPYYPWHMRRVHEFLVDIYFFSKISR
;
A
#
# COMPACT_ATOMS: atom_id res chain seq x y z
N MET A 1 -6.00 8.00 -4.35
CA MET A 1 -6.77 7.15 -5.26
C MET A 1 -7.47 6.09 -4.44
N GLU A 2 -8.75 5.88 -4.66
CA GLU A 2 -9.55 4.92 -3.90
C GLU A 2 -10.74 4.46 -4.76
N ILE A 3 -11.09 3.18 -4.71
CA ILE A 3 -12.21 2.62 -5.48
C ILE A 3 -13.54 2.85 -4.76
N ASP A 4 -13.51 2.94 -3.43
CA ASP A 4 -14.68 3.20 -2.59
C ASP A 4 -14.99 4.71 -2.48
N MET A 5 -16.17 5.09 -2.97
CA MET A 5 -16.63 6.48 -2.92
C MET A 5 -16.90 6.97 -1.50
N GLU A 6 -17.34 6.10 -0.57
CA GLU A 6 -17.59 6.51 0.82
C GLU A 6 -16.29 6.91 1.54
N SER A 7 -15.23 6.15 1.29
CA SER A 7 -13.88 6.48 1.75
C SER A 7 -13.38 7.81 1.17
N LEU A 8 -13.66 8.10 -0.11
CA LEU A 8 -13.32 9.39 -0.73
C LEU A 8 -14.08 10.57 -0.14
N ASP A 9 -15.37 10.41 0.14
CA ASP A 9 -16.18 11.46 0.77
C ASP A 9 -15.67 11.80 2.18
N THR A 10 -15.21 10.80 2.92
CA THR A 10 -14.55 11.00 4.22
C THR A 10 -13.30 11.88 4.08
N VAL A 11 -12.43 11.57 3.11
CA VAL A 11 -11.21 12.36 2.84
C VAL A 11 -11.54 13.77 2.33
N LYS A 12 -12.62 13.93 1.55
CA LYS A 12 -13.07 15.24 1.04
C LYS A 12 -13.45 16.20 2.17
N ASN A 13 -14.09 15.69 3.22
CA ASN A 13 -14.40 16.49 4.41
C ASN A 13 -13.11 16.90 5.14
N MET A 14 -12.19 15.95 5.37
CA MET A 14 -10.90 16.24 6.01
C MET A 14 -10.04 17.21 5.20
N LYS A 15 -10.05 17.10 3.87
CA LYS A 15 -9.34 18.02 2.95
C LYS A 15 -9.73 19.47 3.23
N SER A 16 -11.02 19.72 3.42
CA SER A 16 -11.55 21.07 3.67
C SER A 16 -11.21 21.57 5.07
N GLU A 17 -11.21 20.69 6.07
CA GLU A 17 -10.87 21.04 7.46
C GLU A 17 -9.37 21.29 7.67
N LEU A 18 -8.51 20.56 6.96
CA LEU A 18 -7.06 20.58 7.12
C LEU A 18 -6.32 21.38 6.04
N ASP A 19 -7.04 22.02 5.12
CA ASP A 19 -6.50 22.79 3.98
C ASP A 19 -5.44 21.99 3.17
N LEU A 20 -5.79 20.74 2.84
CA LEU A 20 -4.86 19.84 2.13
C LEU A 20 -4.89 20.09 0.62
N ASP A 21 -3.71 20.29 0.03
CA ASP A 21 -3.54 20.32 -1.42
C ASP A 21 -3.43 18.90 -2.00
N ILE A 22 -4.57 18.23 -2.16
CA ILE A 22 -4.65 16.86 -2.69
C ILE A 22 -5.71 16.72 -3.78
N GLU A 23 -5.43 15.92 -4.80
CA GLU A 23 -6.42 15.49 -5.78
C GLU A 23 -7.01 14.13 -5.40
N LEU A 24 -8.34 14.02 -5.43
CA LEU A 24 -9.06 12.80 -5.11
C LEU A 24 -9.55 12.14 -6.40
N ILE A 25 -9.07 10.92 -6.66
CA ILE A 25 -9.38 10.16 -7.86
C ILE A 25 -10.09 8.88 -7.45
N ASN A 26 -11.33 8.70 -7.95
CA ASN A 26 -12.05 7.44 -7.85
C ASN A 26 -11.65 6.51 -9.00
N ALA A 27 -10.83 5.51 -8.69
CA ALA A 27 -10.31 4.58 -9.69
C ALA A 27 -9.83 3.27 -9.05
N ASP A 28 -9.76 2.22 -9.87
CA ASP A 28 -9.07 0.98 -9.52
C ASP A 28 -7.55 1.19 -9.60
N ALA A 29 -6.90 1.22 -8.43
CA ALA A 29 -5.45 1.40 -8.32
C ALA A 29 -4.62 0.24 -8.90
N THR A 30 -5.25 -0.90 -9.24
CA THR A 30 -4.58 -2.00 -9.94
C THR A 30 -4.51 -1.80 -11.47
N GLN A 31 -5.19 -0.77 -11.99
CA GLN A 31 -5.30 -0.49 -13.42
C GLN A 31 -5.20 1.01 -13.68
N PHE A 32 -4.09 1.61 -13.26
CA PHE A 32 -3.85 3.04 -13.44
C PHE A 32 -2.63 3.33 -14.31
N TYR A 33 -2.76 4.33 -15.18
CA TYR A 33 -1.75 4.69 -16.16
C TYR A 33 -1.46 6.19 -16.09
N SER A 34 -0.44 6.56 -15.33
CA SER A 34 0.15 7.90 -15.30
C SER A 34 1.60 7.79 -14.82
N LYS A 35 2.34 8.90 -14.78
CA LYS A 35 3.66 8.95 -14.16
C LYS A 35 3.63 9.84 -12.92
N PHE A 36 4.25 9.37 -11.85
CA PHE A 36 4.42 10.09 -10.59
C PHE A 36 5.86 9.95 -10.12
N ASP A 37 6.34 10.93 -9.35
CA ASP A 37 7.69 10.90 -8.79
C ASP A 37 7.84 9.86 -7.68
N THR A 38 6.77 9.64 -6.91
CA THR A 38 6.77 8.71 -5.78
C THR A 38 5.37 8.13 -5.58
N VAL A 39 5.30 6.83 -5.29
CA VAL A 39 4.08 6.15 -4.87
C VAL A 39 4.21 5.74 -3.40
N ILE A 40 3.20 6.07 -2.60
CA ILE A 40 3.05 5.58 -1.23
C ILE A 40 1.72 4.83 -1.17
N GLN A 41 1.75 3.59 -0.70
CA GLN A 41 0.55 2.77 -0.63
C GLN A 41 0.52 1.84 0.59
N ASN A 42 -0.69 1.58 1.05
CA ASN A 42 -1.01 0.51 1.99
C ASN A 42 -2.07 -0.38 1.33
N PRO A 43 -1.65 -1.26 0.40
CA PRO A 43 -2.59 -2.06 -0.36
C PRO A 43 -3.35 -3.03 0.56
N PRO A 44 -4.54 -3.50 0.16
CA PRO A 44 -5.21 -4.56 0.88
C PRO A 44 -4.29 -5.77 1.03
N PHE A 45 -4.09 -6.26 2.26
CA PHE A 45 -3.12 -7.32 2.60
C PHE A 45 -3.40 -8.72 2.02
N GLY A 46 -4.25 -8.83 1.00
CA GLY A 46 -4.56 -10.09 0.32
C GLY A 46 -5.22 -11.16 1.18
N VAL A 47 -5.71 -10.81 2.38
CA VAL A 47 -6.40 -11.72 3.31
C VAL A 47 -7.69 -12.25 2.70
N VAL A 48 -8.42 -11.38 1.99
CA VAL A 48 -9.67 -11.72 1.27
C VAL A 48 -9.37 -12.07 -0.19
N ASN A 49 -8.57 -11.24 -0.88
CA ASN A 49 -8.22 -11.42 -2.29
C ASN A 49 -6.73 -11.72 -2.43
N ARG A 50 -6.35 -13.00 -2.46
CA ARG A 50 -4.94 -13.40 -2.56
C ARG A 50 -4.27 -12.79 -3.79
N GLY A 51 -3.12 -12.14 -3.59
CA GLY A 51 -2.30 -11.56 -4.65
C GLY A 51 -2.76 -10.18 -5.16
N ILE A 52 -3.75 -9.54 -4.54
CA ILE A 52 -4.13 -8.16 -4.88
C ILE A 52 -2.99 -7.18 -4.57
N ASP A 53 -2.27 -7.40 -3.47
CA ASP A 53 -1.11 -6.61 -3.06
C ASP A 53 0.02 -6.63 -4.09
N ILE A 54 0.19 -7.75 -4.79
CA ILE A 54 1.12 -7.88 -5.91
C ILE A 54 0.67 -7.02 -7.11
N LYS A 55 -0.63 -6.98 -7.44
CA LYS A 55 -1.13 -6.12 -8.54
C LYS A 55 -0.95 -4.63 -8.26
N PHE A 56 -1.11 -4.22 -7.01
CA PHE A 56 -0.81 -2.85 -6.57
C PHE A 56 0.67 -2.51 -6.79
N LEU A 57 1.59 -3.40 -6.36
CA LEU A 57 3.02 -3.20 -6.59
C LEU A 57 3.38 -3.16 -8.08
N GLN A 58 2.80 -4.04 -8.90
CA GLN A 58 3.00 -4.01 -10.36
C GLN A 58 2.61 -2.65 -10.95
N THR A 59 1.47 -2.11 -10.53
CA THR A 59 1.03 -0.78 -10.97
C THR A 59 1.98 0.29 -10.47
N ALA A 60 2.34 0.28 -9.18
CA ALA A 60 3.28 1.22 -8.58
C ALA A 60 4.64 1.25 -9.31
N PHE A 61 5.23 0.09 -9.62
CA PHE A 61 6.48 -0.03 -10.37
C PHE A 61 6.39 0.44 -11.83
N SER A 62 5.18 0.46 -12.40
CA SER A 62 4.97 0.95 -13.77
C SER A 62 4.81 2.48 -13.82
N ILE A 63 4.29 3.09 -12.75
CA ILE A 63 3.95 4.52 -12.71
C ILE A 63 4.98 5.39 -11.97
N SER A 64 5.92 4.81 -11.21
CA SER A 64 6.91 5.56 -10.41
C SER A 64 8.25 4.85 -10.30
N ASP A 65 9.32 5.61 -10.13
CA ASP A 65 10.68 5.11 -9.87
C ASP A 65 11.00 5.00 -8.37
N VAL A 66 10.14 5.56 -7.50
CA VAL A 66 10.24 5.45 -6.03
C VAL A 66 8.91 4.94 -5.48
N VAL A 67 8.94 3.86 -4.69
CA VAL A 67 7.74 3.24 -4.13
C VAL A 67 7.93 2.90 -2.65
N TYR A 68 6.99 3.35 -1.81
CA TYR A 68 6.83 2.89 -0.43
C TYR A 68 5.54 2.06 -0.34
N SER A 69 5.65 0.85 0.21
CA SER A 69 4.51 -0.07 0.30
C SER A 69 4.51 -0.84 1.61
N ILE A 70 3.36 -0.92 2.26
CA ILE A 70 3.21 -1.68 3.51
C ILE A 70 2.56 -3.03 3.19
N HIS A 71 3.16 -4.13 3.65
CA HIS A 71 2.61 -5.48 3.52
C HIS A 71 2.66 -6.22 4.86
N LYS A 72 1.80 -7.23 5.02
CA LYS A 72 1.88 -8.12 6.18
C LYS A 72 3.19 -8.90 6.14
N SER A 73 3.93 -8.92 7.24
CA SER A 73 5.21 -9.61 7.32
C SER A 73 5.03 -11.13 7.20
N ASN A 74 5.60 -11.71 6.16
CA ASN A 74 5.62 -13.14 5.88
C ASN A 74 6.83 -13.48 5.01
N GLU A 75 7.62 -14.50 5.38
CA GLU A 75 8.85 -14.85 4.65
C GLU A 75 8.60 -15.17 3.17
N ARG A 76 7.56 -15.97 2.87
CA ARG A 76 7.19 -16.31 1.49
C ARG A 76 6.75 -15.07 0.70
N SER A 77 6.00 -14.16 1.34
CA SER A 77 5.63 -12.89 0.69
C SER A 77 6.86 -12.02 0.41
N ARG A 78 7.83 -11.96 1.33
CA ARG A 78 9.09 -11.23 1.12
C ARG A 78 9.84 -11.74 -0.10
N GLU A 79 10.00 -13.06 -0.21
CA GLU A 79 10.68 -13.68 -1.36
C GLU A 79 10.02 -13.30 -2.69
N ILE A 80 8.69 -13.39 -2.76
CA ILE A 80 7.91 -13.05 -3.96
C ILE A 80 8.07 -11.56 -4.30
N ILE A 81 7.90 -10.67 -3.32
CA ILE A 81 7.97 -9.22 -3.51
C ILE A 81 9.37 -8.78 -3.95
N ILE A 82 10.43 -9.29 -3.30
CA ILE A 82 11.82 -8.98 -3.65
C ILE A 82 12.15 -9.49 -5.05
N THR A 83 11.71 -10.71 -5.40
CA THR A 83 11.95 -11.27 -6.75
C THR A 83 11.28 -10.40 -7.80
N MET A 84 10.01 -10.05 -7.60
CA MET A 84 9.29 -9.16 -8.51
C MET A 84 9.94 -7.78 -8.61
N ALA A 85 10.35 -7.17 -7.49
CA ALA A 85 11.04 -5.87 -7.53
C ALA A 85 12.30 -5.91 -8.41
N LYS A 86 13.09 -6.99 -8.29
CA LYS A 86 14.26 -7.22 -9.14
C LYS A 86 13.89 -7.35 -10.62
N ASP A 87 12.85 -8.12 -10.94
CA ASP A 87 12.36 -8.28 -12.32
C ASP A 87 11.93 -6.95 -12.95
N TYR A 88 11.42 -6.03 -12.13
CA TYR A 88 11.06 -4.67 -12.54
C TYR A 88 12.24 -3.68 -12.48
N GLY A 89 13.43 -4.11 -12.08
CA GLY A 89 14.63 -3.27 -12.01
C GLY A 89 14.65 -2.32 -10.81
N PHE A 90 14.09 -2.73 -9.67
CA PHE A 90 14.12 -1.99 -8.41
C PHE A 90 15.04 -2.65 -7.38
N SER A 91 15.69 -1.82 -6.58
CA SER A 91 16.30 -2.23 -5.32
C SER A 91 15.20 -2.37 -4.25
N THR A 92 15.52 -3.01 -3.11
CA THR A 92 14.55 -3.21 -2.03
C THR A 92 15.22 -3.07 -0.68
N GLU A 93 14.65 -2.21 0.16
CA GLU A 93 14.94 -2.11 1.59
C GLU A 93 13.66 -2.41 2.39
N ILE A 94 13.80 -3.02 3.56
CA ILE A 94 12.67 -3.48 4.38
C ILE A 94 12.88 -3.04 5.82
N LEU A 95 11.88 -2.35 6.37
CA LEU A 95 11.73 -2.07 7.79
C LEU A 95 10.56 -2.88 8.34
N SER A 96 10.81 -3.76 9.30
CA SER A 96 9.76 -4.56 9.95
C SER A 96 9.31 -3.94 11.27
N GLU A 97 8.00 -3.78 11.45
CA GLU A 97 7.42 -3.15 12.65
C GLU A 97 6.21 -3.92 13.20
N ARG A 98 5.96 -3.79 14.51
CA ARG A 98 4.74 -4.32 15.14
C ARG A 98 3.61 -3.31 15.03
N PHE A 99 2.56 -3.66 14.29
CA PHE A 99 1.36 -2.85 14.16
C PHE A 99 0.26 -3.32 15.12
N ARG A 100 -0.38 -2.36 15.80
CA ARG A 100 -1.45 -2.62 16.76
C ARG A 100 -2.74 -1.97 16.28
N LEU A 101 -3.73 -2.79 15.94
CA LEU A 101 -5.09 -2.32 15.70
C LEU A 101 -5.91 -2.40 16.99
N LYS A 102 -6.48 -1.25 17.39
CA LYS A 102 -7.52 -1.21 18.42
C LYS A 102 -8.78 -1.91 17.88
N PRO A 103 -9.61 -2.53 18.73
CA PRO A 103 -10.86 -3.16 18.28
C PRO A 103 -11.78 -2.12 17.64
N TYR A 104 -12.23 -2.37 16.41
CA TYR A 104 -13.13 -1.46 15.67
C TYR A 104 -14.62 -1.78 15.84
N TYR A 105 -14.99 -2.93 16.41
CA TYR A 105 -16.38 -3.39 16.50
C TYR A 105 -16.82 -3.68 17.94
N PRO A 106 -18.03 -3.22 18.37
CA PRO A 106 -18.54 -3.40 19.74
C PRO A 106 -18.74 -4.86 20.17
N TRP A 107 -18.94 -5.78 19.22
CA TRP A 107 -19.17 -7.21 19.45
C TRP A 107 -17.89 -8.07 19.43
N HIS A 108 -16.70 -7.46 19.29
CA HIS A 108 -15.42 -8.17 19.34
C HIS A 108 -14.76 -8.06 20.72
N MET A 109 -15.05 -8.99 21.62
CA MET A 109 -14.49 -9.06 22.99
C MET A 109 -13.04 -9.60 23.09
N ARG A 110 -12.25 -9.70 22.01
CA ARG A 110 -10.85 -10.18 22.09
C ARG A 110 -9.83 -9.16 21.60
N ARG A 111 -8.99 -8.75 22.57
CA ARG A 111 -7.59 -8.25 22.58
C ARG A 111 -7.08 -7.58 21.30
N VAL A 112 -6.55 -6.37 21.46
CA VAL A 112 -5.60 -5.68 20.55
C VAL A 112 -4.99 -6.64 19.53
N HIS A 113 -5.35 -6.49 18.26
CA HIS A 113 -4.76 -7.31 17.20
C HIS A 113 -3.38 -6.76 16.88
N GLU A 114 -2.35 -7.44 17.37
CA GLU A 114 -0.96 -7.12 17.07
C GLU A 114 -0.44 -8.07 15.99
N PHE A 115 0.11 -7.51 14.92
CA PHE A 115 0.72 -8.25 13.82
C PHE A 115 1.96 -7.52 13.31
N LEU A 116 2.87 -8.28 12.70
CA LEU A 116 4.06 -7.70 12.07
C LEU A 116 3.72 -7.23 10.66
N VAL A 117 4.21 -6.04 10.32
CA VAL A 117 4.18 -5.47 8.98
C VAL A 117 5.60 -5.22 8.50
N ASP A 118 5.76 -5.30 7.20
CA ASP A 118 6.97 -4.89 6.50
C ASP A 118 6.65 -3.62 5.71
N ILE A 119 7.42 -2.58 5.97
CA ILE A 119 7.45 -1.34 5.20
C ILE A 119 8.57 -1.50 4.19
N TYR A 120 8.20 -1.62 2.93
CA TYR A 120 9.14 -1.73 1.83
C TYR A 120 9.44 -0.35 1.27
N PHE A 121 10.72 -0.12 0.99
CA PHE A 121 11.19 0.95 0.13
C PHE A 121 11.81 0.35 -1.13
N PHE A 122 11.31 0.80 -2.28
CA PHE A 122 11.82 0.41 -3.59
C PHE A 122 12.31 1.66 -4.32
N SER A 123 13.50 1.58 -4.91
CA SER A 123 14.02 2.62 -5.81
C SER A 123 14.52 1.98 -7.10
N LYS A 124 14.21 2.63 -8.23
CA LYS A 124 14.64 2.19 -9.55
C LYS A 124 16.17 2.18 -9.60
N ILE A 125 16.74 1.07 -10.07
CA ILE A 125 18.18 0.97 -10.27
C ILE A 125 18.52 1.73 -11.55
N SER A 126 19.15 2.90 -11.41
CA SER A 126 19.70 3.65 -12.54
C SER A 126 20.70 2.76 -13.29
N ARG A 127 20.55 2.66 -14.61
CA ARG A 127 21.54 2.01 -15.49
C ARG A 127 22.79 2.86 -15.61
#